data_AF-A0A941PFD5-F1
#
_entry.id   AF-A0A941PFD5-F1
#
_cell.length_a   1.000
_cell.length_b   1.000
_cell.length_c   1.000
_cell.angle_alpha   90.00
_cell.angle_beta   90.00
_cell.angle_gamma   90.00
#
_symmetry.space_group_name_H-M   'P 1'
#
loop_
_entity.id
_entity.type
_entity.pdbx_description
1 polymer ?
#
loop_
_entity_poly.entity_id
_entity_poly.type
_entity_poly.pdbx_seq_one_letter_code
_entity_poly.pdbx_strand_id
1 'polypeptide(L)'
;MSDLLVGRTREVKILEEILHSDRPEFLTIHGRRRVGKTFLIKSFMKKQDVIFFRVTGMKDTAFKKQIRHVTDEIGNTFYDGAKLEAKKDWSETFSLLTDAIRKIKDWTLDNRYSLPFISYA
;
A
#
# COMPACT_ATOMS: atom_id res chain seq x y z
N MET A 1 -2.68 3.42 -20.91
CA MET A 1 -3.64 2.32 -21.19
C MET A 1 -4.40 2.01 -19.92
N SER A 2 -5.73 2.01 -19.94
CA SER A 2 -6.53 1.53 -18.82
C SER A 2 -6.46 0.00 -18.77
N ASP A 3 -6.00 -0.55 -17.64
CA ASP A 3 -6.04 -2.00 -17.40
C ASP A 3 -7.54 -2.41 -17.32
N LEU A 4 -8.06 -3.05 -18.38
CA LEU A 4 -9.46 -3.47 -18.46
C LEU A 4 -9.72 -4.65 -17.53
N LEU A 5 -10.55 -4.44 -16.50
CA LEU A 5 -10.96 -5.46 -15.55
C LEU A 5 -12.41 -5.90 -15.87
N VAL A 6 -12.59 -7.12 -16.38
CA VAL A 6 -13.90 -7.63 -16.81
C VAL A 6 -14.54 -8.50 -15.72
N GLY A 7 -15.85 -8.32 -15.46
CA GLY A 7 -16.69 -9.23 -14.67
C GLY A 7 -16.47 -9.22 -13.15
N ARG A 8 -15.62 -8.36 -12.62
CA ARG A 8 -15.22 -8.30 -11.19
C ARG A 8 -16.02 -7.28 -10.37
N THR A 9 -17.24 -6.95 -10.78
CA THR A 9 -18.04 -5.88 -10.17
C THR A 9 -18.29 -6.12 -8.68
N ARG A 10 -18.54 -7.39 -8.29
CA ARG A 10 -18.78 -7.74 -6.89
C ARG A 10 -17.52 -7.55 -6.04
N GLU A 11 -16.36 -8.03 -6.50
CA GLU A 11 -15.12 -7.90 -5.75
C GLU A 11 -14.64 -6.45 -5.68
N VAL A 12 -14.84 -5.66 -6.75
CA VAL A 12 -14.54 -4.21 -6.73
C VAL A 12 -15.38 -3.50 -5.68
N LYS A 13 -16.69 -3.78 -5.61
CA LYS A 13 -17.57 -3.19 -4.59
C LYS A 13 -17.09 -3.47 -3.16
N ILE A 14 -16.67 -4.71 -2.88
CA ILE A 14 -16.11 -5.07 -1.56
C ILE A 14 -14.82 -4.29 -1.28
N LEU A 15 -13.94 -4.12 -2.28
CA LEU A 15 -12.72 -3.34 -2.13
C LEU A 15 -13.01 -1.85 -1.88
N GLU A 16 -14.03 -1.28 -2.52
CA GLU A 16 -14.48 0.10 -2.29
C GLU A 16 -15.02 0.28 -0.87
N GLU A 17 -15.87 -0.63 -0.41
CA GLU A 17 -16.42 -0.60 0.97
C GLU A 17 -15.30 -0.67 2.00
N ILE A 18 -14.31 -1.55 1.80
CA ILE A 18 -13.15 -1.68 2.69
C ILE A 18 -12.27 -0.42 2.67
N LEU A 19 -12.04 0.14 1.49
CA LEU A 19 -11.16 1.31 1.33
C LEU A 19 -11.72 2.56 2.02
N HIS A 20 -13.04 2.72 2.04
CA HIS A 20 -13.74 3.85 2.64
C HIS A 20 -14.20 3.58 4.08
N SER A 21 -13.83 2.44 4.67
CA SER A 21 -14.11 2.11 6.06
C SER A 21 -13.39 3.09 7.00
N ASP A 22 -14.05 3.47 8.09
CA ASP A 22 -13.49 4.37 9.12
C ASP A 22 -12.58 3.65 10.13
N ARG A 23 -12.41 2.33 9.97
CA ARG A 23 -11.62 1.47 10.83
C ARG A 23 -10.61 0.64 10.02
N PRO A 24 -9.55 0.11 10.67
CA PRO A 24 -8.65 -0.82 10.03
C PRO A 24 -9.38 -2.10 9.59
N GLU A 25 -9.16 -2.51 8.34
CA GLU A 25 -9.77 -3.70 7.76
C GLU A 25 -8.69 -4.73 7.36
N PHE A 26 -9.02 -6.02 7.48
CA PHE A 26 -8.15 -7.12 7.08
C PHE A 26 -8.83 -8.02 6.05
N LEU A 27 -8.30 -8.03 4.82
CA LEU A 27 -8.86 -8.78 3.70
C LEU A 27 -7.95 -9.93 3.28
N THR A 28 -8.50 -11.14 3.23
CA THR A 28 -7.85 -12.30 2.62
C THR A 28 -8.49 -12.62 1.27
N ILE A 29 -7.67 -12.72 0.20
CA ILE A 29 -8.15 -13.05 -1.15
C ILE A 29 -7.60 -14.41 -1.56
N HIS A 30 -8.50 -15.39 -1.75
CA HIS A 30 -8.15 -16.75 -2.13
C HIS A 30 -8.81 -17.16 -3.46
N GLY A 31 -8.41 -18.31 -4.00
CA GLY A 31 -8.95 -18.87 -5.25
C GLY A 31 -7.88 -19.56 -6.11
N ARG A 32 -8.30 -20.17 -7.23
CA ARG A 32 -7.41 -20.91 -8.14
C ARG A 32 -6.21 -20.07 -8.62
N ARG A 33 -5.12 -20.74 -8.98
CA ARG A 33 -3.95 -20.10 -9.58
C ARG A 33 -4.35 -19.41 -10.90
N ARG A 34 -3.76 -18.25 -11.19
CA ARG A 34 -3.99 -17.45 -12.44
C ARG A 34 -5.38 -16.83 -12.65
N VAL A 35 -6.28 -16.83 -11.67
CA VAL A 35 -7.58 -16.13 -11.79
C VAL A 35 -7.48 -14.60 -11.74
N GLY A 36 -6.27 -14.02 -11.68
CA GLY A 36 -6.09 -12.57 -11.72
C GLY A 36 -6.20 -11.83 -10.37
N LYS A 37 -6.06 -12.51 -9.22
CA LYS A 37 -6.16 -11.88 -7.89
C LYS A 37 -5.21 -10.67 -7.71
N THR A 38 -3.93 -10.86 -8.02
CA THR A 38 -2.94 -9.78 -7.93
C THR A 38 -3.22 -8.66 -8.92
N PHE A 39 -3.75 -9.00 -10.11
CA PHE A 39 -4.14 -8.02 -11.11
C PHE A 39 -5.31 -7.17 -10.62
N LEU A 40 -6.36 -7.79 -10.06
CA LEU A 40 -7.49 -7.11 -9.45
C LEU A 40 -7.05 -6.04 -8.45
N ILE A 41 -6.21 -6.40 -7.47
CA ILE A 41 -5.76 -5.44 -6.45
C ILE A 41 -4.91 -4.33 -7.06
N LYS A 42 -3.97 -4.66 -7.96
CA LYS A 42 -3.13 -3.64 -8.61
C LYS A 42 -3.96 -2.67 -9.44
N SER A 43 -4.87 -3.17 -10.27
CA SER A 43 -5.69 -2.35 -11.17
C SER A 43 -6.71 -1.53 -10.40
N PHE A 44 -7.21 -2.02 -9.27
CA PHE A 44 -8.06 -1.26 -8.35
C PHE A 44 -7.26 -0.13 -7.70
N MET A 45 -6.17 -0.45 -7.00
CA MET A 45 -5.37 0.54 -6.24
C MET A 45 -4.78 1.64 -7.12
N LYS A 46 -4.39 1.35 -8.37
CA LYS A 46 -3.91 2.36 -9.35
C LYS A 46 -4.91 3.49 -9.63
N LYS A 47 -6.21 3.28 -9.38
CA LYS A 47 -7.27 4.25 -9.61
C LYS A 47 -7.62 5.06 -8.37
N GLN A 48 -7.03 4.73 -7.23
CA GLN A 48 -7.33 5.32 -5.93
C GLN A 48 -6.24 6.33 -5.59
N ASP A 49 -6.63 7.45 -4.97
CA ASP A 49 -5.70 8.43 -4.43
C ASP A 49 -5.18 7.99 -3.06
N VAL A 50 -4.37 6.92 -3.07
CA VAL A 50 -3.86 6.27 -1.86
C VAL A 50 -2.41 5.83 -2.04
N ILE A 51 -1.73 5.66 -0.91
CA ILE A 51 -0.38 5.10 -0.91
C ILE A 51 -0.46 3.58 -0.93
N PHE A 52 0.11 2.97 -1.97
CA PHE A 52 0.07 1.53 -2.18
C PHE A 52 1.43 0.87 -1.85
N PHE A 53 1.63 0.51 -0.58
CA PHE A 53 2.76 -0.29 -0.14
C PHE A 53 2.51 -1.79 -0.38
N ARG A 54 3.44 -2.46 -1.06
CA ARG A 54 3.28 -3.88 -1.41
C ARG A 54 4.61 -4.63 -1.31
N VAL A 55 4.60 -5.70 -0.53
CA VAL A 55 5.72 -6.66 -0.44
C VAL A 55 5.27 -8.00 -1.00
N THR A 56 6.16 -8.68 -1.74
CA THR A 56 5.92 -10.05 -2.19
C THR A 56 6.72 -11.02 -1.33
N GLY A 57 6.06 -12.06 -0.81
CA GLY A 57 6.75 -13.08 -0.02
C GLY A 57 7.82 -13.80 -0.84
N MET A 58 9.01 -13.95 -0.27
CA MET A 58 10.11 -14.72 -0.86
C MET A 58 10.25 -16.05 -0.15
N LYS A 59 9.86 -17.12 -0.85
CA LYS A 59 9.96 -18.50 -0.34
C LYS A 59 11.43 -18.93 -0.26
N ASP A 60 11.77 -19.73 0.75
CA ASP A 60 13.07 -20.41 0.90
C ASP A 60 14.28 -19.45 0.79
N THR A 61 14.09 -18.21 1.25
CA THR A 61 15.06 -17.13 1.13
C THR A 61 15.62 -16.75 2.50
N ALA A 62 16.92 -16.48 2.57
CA ALA A 62 17.59 -16.10 3.81
C ALA A 62 16.96 -14.85 4.45
N PHE A 63 16.89 -14.84 5.78
CA PHE A 63 16.35 -13.75 6.58
C PHE A 63 16.85 -12.36 6.16
N LYS A 64 18.17 -12.19 5.99
CA LYS A 64 18.78 -10.92 5.56
C LYS A 64 18.25 -10.43 4.21
N LYS A 65 17.97 -11.34 3.27
CA LYS A 65 17.39 -11.00 1.97
C LYS A 65 15.94 -10.55 2.12
N GLN A 66 15.16 -11.17 3.01
CA GLN A 66 13.79 -10.74 3.32
C GLN A 66 13.75 -9.32 3.89
N ILE A 67 14.61 -9.03 4.89
CA ILE A 67 14.71 -7.70 5.48
C ILE A 67 15.14 -6.66 4.43
N ARG A 68 16.13 -6.99 3.59
CA ARG A 68 16.55 -6.14 2.48
C ARG A 68 15.39 -5.87 1.51
N HIS A 69 14.67 -6.89 1.08
CA HIS A 69 13.55 -6.72 0.15
C HIS A 69 12.47 -5.79 0.71
N VAL A 70 12.08 -5.96 1.97
CA VAL A 70 11.10 -5.05 2.59
C VAL A 70 11.65 -3.63 2.73
N THR A 71 12.92 -3.50 3.10
CA THR A 71 13.57 -2.18 3.20
C THR A 71 13.60 -1.46 1.86
N ASP A 72 13.88 -2.18 0.77
CA ASP A 72 13.89 -1.62 -0.58
C ASP A 72 12.47 -1.19 -1.00
N GLU A 73 11.43 -1.98 -0.69
CA GLU A 73 10.03 -1.58 -0.94
C GLU A 73 9.59 -0.35 -0.11
N ILE A 74 10.11 -0.19 1.12
CA ILE A 74 9.89 1.02 1.92
C ILE A 74 10.52 2.23 1.22
N GLY A 75 11.78 2.11 0.77
CA GLY A 75 12.48 3.16 0.01
C GLY A 75 11.73 3.56 -1.26
N ASN A 76 11.27 2.57 -2.02
CA ASN A 76 10.49 2.78 -3.25
C ASN A 76 9.14 3.46 -3.00
N THR A 77 8.47 3.14 -1.90
CA THR A 77 7.11 3.63 -1.66
C THR A 77 7.08 4.98 -0.95
N PHE A 78 8.00 5.22 -0.02
CA PHE A 78 7.93 6.35 0.92
C PHE A 78 9.04 7.39 0.76
N TYR A 79 10.07 7.10 -0.04
CA TYR A 79 11.27 7.93 -0.16
C TYR A 79 11.75 8.06 -1.62
N ASP A 80 10.82 8.12 -2.58
CA ASP A 80 11.11 8.34 -4.00
C ASP A 80 12.18 7.40 -4.60
N GLY A 81 12.21 6.13 -4.18
CA GLY A 81 13.18 5.16 -4.68
C GLY A 81 14.55 5.21 -4.01
N ALA A 82 14.70 5.93 -2.89
CA ALA A 82 15.94 5.95 -2.13
C ALA A 82 16.36 4.55 -1.67
N LYS A 83 17.65 4.25 -1.81
CA LYS A 83 18.23 3.03 -1.24
C LYS A 83 18.47 3.22 0.25
N LEU A 84 17.65 2.57 1.07
CA LEU A 84 17.78 2.62 2.52
C LEU A 84 18.71 1.53 3.03
N GLU A 85 19.33 1.77 4.18
CA GLU A 85 20.09 0.72 4.86
C GLU A 85 19.17 -0.31 5.51
N ALA A 86 19.44 -1.59 5.24
CA ALA A 86 18.67 -2.69 5.82
C ALA A 86 18.86 -2.73 7.33
N LYS A 87 17.74 -2.92 8.03
CA LYS A 87 17.73 -3.05 9.48
C LYS A 87 18.20 -4.44 9.93
N LYS A 88 18.47 -4.58 11.23
CA LYS A 88 19.00 -5.84 11.76
C LYS A 88 17.95 -6.94 11.84
N ASP A 89 16.69 -6.56 12.04
CA ASP A 89 15.57 -7.46 12.28
C ASP A 89 14.22 -6.89 11.83
N TRP A 90 13.17 -7.70 12.00
CA TRP A 90 11.80 -7.30 11.69
C TRP A 90 11.28 -6.17 12.56
N SER A 91 11.64 -6.12 13.84
CA SER A 91 11.17 -5.07 14.75
C SER A 91 11.64 -3.71 14.26
N GLU A 92 12.93 -3.57 13.97
CA GLU A 92 13.50 -2.32 13.44
C GLU A 92 12.97 -2.00 12.03
N THR A 93 12.75 -3.02 11.19
CA THR A 93 12.18 -2.83 9.86
C THR A 93 10.74 -2.30 9.94
N PHE A 94 9.93 -2.83 10.85
CA PHE A 94 8.57 -2.35 11.07
C PHE A 94 8.52 -1.00 11.80
N SER A 95 9.49 -0.69 12.66
CA SER A 95 9.67 0.66 13.19
C SER A 95 9.93 1.66 12.06
N LEU A 96 10.85 1.34 11.14
CA LEU A 96 11.11 2.18 9.96
C LEU A 96 9.86 2.39 9.10
N LEU A 97 9.08 1.32 8.83
CA LEU A 97 7.82 1.43 8.09
C LEU A 97 6.81 2.32 8.85
N THR A 98 6.72 2.17 10.17
CA THR A 98 5.82 2.98 11.02
C THR A 98 6.19 4.46 10.95
N ASP A 99 7.48 4.78 11.03
CA ASP A 99 7.98 6.15 10.94
C ASP A 99 7.71 6.75 9.55
N ALA A 100 7.88 5.96 8.49
CA ALA A 100 7.56 6.38 7.13
C ALA A 100 6.07 6.73 6.97
N ILE A 101 5.17 5.89 7.50
CA ILE A 101 3.71 6.11 7.48
C ILE A 101 3.33 7.36 8.29
N ARG A 102 3.94 7.57 9.47
CA ARG A 102 3.67 8.75 10.32
C ARG A 102 4.00 10.06 9.63
N LYS A 103 5.16 10.13 8.95
CA LYS A 103 5.59 11.32 8.20
C LYS A 103 4.58 11.77 7.15
N ILE A 104 3.91 10.82 6.49
CA ILE A 104 2.83 11.14 5.55
C ILE A 104 1.64 11.76 6.27
N LYS A 105 1.21 11.15 7.38
CA LYS A 105 0.04 11.60 8.14
C LYS A 105 0.24 13.02 8.65
N ASP A 106 1.42 13.32 9.19
CA ASP A 106 1.76 14.67 9.66
C ASP A 106 1.73 15.67 8.49
N TRP A 107 2.30 15.32 7.34
CA TRP A 107 2.20 16.14 6.12
C TRP A 107 0.75 16.35 5.65
N THR A 108 -0.12 15.34 5.76
CA THR A 108 -1.53 15.46 5.38
C THR A 108 -2.36 16.27 6.36
N LEU A 109 -1.90 16.42 7.61
CA LEU A 109 -2.54 17.28 8.60
C LEU A 109 -2.10 18.74 8.38
N ASP A 110 -0.81 18.99 8.15
CA ASP A 110 -0.29 20.35 7.91
C ASP A 110 -0.81 20.97 6.60
N ASN A 111 -0.92 20.19 5.52
CA ASN A 111 -1.42 20.72 4.23
C ASN A 111 -2.96 20.83 4.13
N ARG A 112 -3.73 20.19 5.03
CA ARG A 112 -5.20 20.34 5.04
C ARG A 112 -5.68 21.66 5.63
N TYR A 113 -4.83 22.39 6.36
CA TYR A 113 -5.13 23.74 6.84
C TYR A 113 -4.74 24.84 5.82
N SER A 114 -4.24 24.49 4.63
CA SER A 114 -3.80 25.45 3.61
C SER A 114 -4.65 25.45 2.32
N LEU A 115 -5.71 24.64 2.24
CA LEU A 115 -6.67 24.74 1.13
C LEU A 115 -7.78 25.74 1.51
N PRO A 116 -8.10 26.70 0.63
CA PRO A 116 -9.19 27.63 0.89
C PRO A 116 -10.48 26.83 1.04
N PHE A 117 -11.22 27.10 2.12
CA PHE A 117 -12.60 26.69 2.27
C PHE A 117 -13.35 27.08 0.98
N ILE A 118 -13.60 26.12 0.10
CA ILE A 118 -14.63 26.29 -0.92
C ILE A 118 -15.96 26.10 -0.19
N SER A 119 -16.48 27.23 0.29
CA SER A 119 -17.86 27.37 0.72
C SER A 119 -18.76 27.10 -0.48
N TYR A 120 -19.46 25.97 -0.49
CA TYR A 120 -20.65 25.84 -1.30
C TYR A 120 -21.83 26.38 -0.47
N ALA A 121 -22.34 27.53 -0.91
CA ALA A 121 -23.70 27.97 -0.66
C ALA A 121 -24.66 27.18 -1.59
#